data_AF-A0A9X1BMT1-F1
#
_entry.id   AF-A0A9X1BMT1-F1
#
_cell.length_a   1.000
_cell.length_b   1.000
_cell.length_c   1.000
_cell.angle_alpha   90.00
_cell.angle_beta   90.00
_cell.angle_gamma   90.00
#
_symmetry.space_group_name_H-M   'P 1'
#
loop_
_entity.id
_entity.type
_entity.pdbx_description
1 polymer ?
#
loop_
_entity_poly.entity_id
_entity_poly.type
_entity_poly.pdbx_seq_one_letter_code
_entity_poly.pdbx_strand_id
1 'polypeptide(L)'
;MNPLAVIKAKRQHLARMANQSGALGELSALADMEHWVPRPRGVGLKVLLSALSETGVVIKGSSFDAIAFPTSEQIDFTNHVAVRTALPRMTFIEIKTANQERVRPGFTGFFFALTEGEIAASDALKERHRVALYNNVSGELLLTSVPEILARTKSMNWQLSVQL
;
A
#
# COMPACT_ATOMS: atom_id res chain seq x y z
N MET A 1 -36.79 -14.32 10.07
CA MET A 1 -35.57 -13.50 9.85
C MET A 1 -35.29 -13.46 8.35
N ASN A 2 -35.22 -12.29 7.72
CA ASN A 2 -35.10 -12.18 6.25
C ASN A 2 -33.69 -12.60 5.78
N PRO A 3 -33.55 -13.61 4.89
CA PRO A 3 -32.25 -14.06 4.39
C PRO A 3 -31.37 -12.95 3.79
N LEU A 4 -31.99 -11.96 3.13
CA LEU A 4 -31.28 -10.83 2.52
C LEU A 4 -30.68 -9.89 3.59
N ALA A 5 -31.36 -9.74 4.73
CA ALA A 5 -30.85 -8.95 5.85
C ALA A 5 -29.63 -9.62 6.50
N VAL A 6 -29.63 -10.96 6.59
CA VAL A 6 -28.49 -11.74 7.11
C VAL A 6 -27.28 -11.64 6.19
N ILE A 7 -27.48 -11.71 4.88
CA ILE A 7 -26.39 -11.54 3.88
C ILE A 7 -25.81 -10.12 3.95
N LYS A 8 -26.65 -9.09 4.06
CA LYS A 8 -26.21 -7.69 4.20
C LYS A 8 -25.41 -7.48 5.49
N ALA A 9 -25.89 -7.98 6.62
CA ALA A 9 -25.19 -7.91 7.90
C ALA A 9 -23.83 -8.64 7.85
N LYS A 10 -23.77 -9.81 7.21
CA LYS A 10 -22.52 -10.57 7.03
C LYS A 10 -21.53 -9.82 6.14
N ARG A 11 -21.97 -9.20 5.04
CA ARG A 11 -21.10 -8.36 4.18
C ARG A 11 -20.57 -7.12 4.92
N GLN A 12 -21.42 -6.44 5.68
CA GLN A 12 -20.99 -5.29 6.49
C GLN A 12 -20.02 -5.69 7.60
N HIS A 13 -20.23 -6.85 8.23
CA HIS A 13 -19.31 -7.40 9.21
C HIS A 13 -17.96 -7.77 8.58
N LEU A 14 -17.96 -8.45 7.43
CA LEU A 14 -16.75 -8.82 6.70
C LEU A 14 -15.98 -7.60 6.20
N ALA A 15 -16.66 -6.55 5.70
CA ALA A 15 -16.03 -5.30 5.30
C ALA A 15 -15.40 -4.58 6.50
N ARG A 16 -16.08 -4.54 7.64
CA ARG A 16 -15.53 -3.96 8.88
C ARG A 16 -14.33 -4.75 9.40
N MET A 17 -14.38 -6.08 9.36
CA MET A 17 -13.26 -6.93 9.76
C MET A 17 -12.08 -6.79 8.80
N ALA A 18 -12.32 -6.75 7.48
CA ALA A 18 -11.28 -6.55 6.48
C ALA A 18 -10.55 -5.20 6.65
N ASN A 19 -11.29 -4.12 6.95
CA ASN A 19 -10.71 -2.80 7.22
C ASN A 19 -9.90 -2.78 8.53
N GLN A 20 -10.38 -3.46 9.57
CA GLN A 20 -9.66 -3.57 10.84
C GLN A 20 -8.41 -4.46 10.73
N SER A 21 -8.50 -5.59 10.00
CA SER A 21 -7.37 -6.49 9.77
C SER A 21 -6.34 -5.93 8.80
N GLY A 22 -6.77 -5.11 7.83
CA GLY A 22 -5.90 -4.40 6.90
C GLY A 22 -5.01 -3.40 7.63
N ALA A 23 -5.63 -2.49 8.40
CA ALA A 23 -4.91 -1.48 9.17
C ALA A 23 -3.97 -2.08 10.24
N LEU A 24 -4.35 -3.21 10.86
CA LEU A 24 -3.47 -3.92 11.81
C LEU A 24 -2.28 -4.60 11.11
N GLY A 25 -2.49 -5.13 9.91
CA GLY A 25 -1.40 -5.71 9.12
C GLY A 25 -0.43 -4.65 8.57
N GLU A 26 -0.94 -3.46 8.20
CA GLU A 26 -0.11 -2.31 7.85
C GLU A 26 0.79 -1.90 9.02
N LEU A 27 0.25 -1.81 10.24
CA LEU A 27 1.02 -1.51 11.45
C LEU A 27 2.08 -2.57 11.77
N SER A 28 1.77 -3.85 11.52
CA SER A 28 2.71 -4.95 11.77
C SER A 28 3.87 -4.94 10.76
N ALA A 29 3.56 -4.75 9.46
CA ALA A 29 4.58 -4.59 8.43
C ALA A 29 5.46 -3.35 8.66
N LEU A 30 4.89 -2.26 9.17
CA LEU A 30 5.64 -1.06 9.57
C LEU A 30 6.53 -1.30 10.80
N ALA A 31 6.06 -2.08 11.77
CA ALA A 31 6.82 -2.39 12.99
C ALA A 31 8.02 -3.32 12.73
N ASP A 32 7.91 -4.19 11.72
CA ASP A 32 8.97 -5.13 11.35
C ASP A 32 10.08 -4.48 10.50
N MET A 33 9.86 -3.28 9.95
CA MET A 33 10.76 -2.63 8.98
C MET A 33 11.45 -1.38 9.56
N GLU A 34 12.73 -1.53 9.92
CA GLU A 34 13.52 -0.58 10.72
C GLU A 34 13.69 0.83 10.10
N HIS A 35 13.29 1.04 8.83
CA HIS A 35 13.47 2.30 8.09
C HIS A 35 12.23 2.77 7.32
N TRP A 36 11.05 2.25 7.66
CA TRP A 36 9.80 2.68 7.03
C TRP A 36 9.11 3.70 7.93
N VAL A 37 8.71 4.81 7.34
CA VAL A 37 7.84 5.78 8.00
C VAL A 37 6.44 5.68 7.40
N PRO A 38 5.38 5.84 8.21
CA PRO A 38 4.02 5.88 7.69
C PRO A 38 3.87 7.07 6.74
N ARG A 39 2.96 6.95 5.77
CA ARG A 39 2.60 8.04 4.87
C ARG A 39 2.28 9.31 5.68
N PRO A 40 2.91 10.45 5.38
CA PRO A 40 2.60 11.71 6.05
C PRO A 40 1.14 12.10 5.80
N ARG A 41 0.54 12.83 6.73
CA ARG A 41 -0.87 13.26 6.66
C ARG A 41 -0.99 14.78 6.61
N GLY A 42 -2.16 15.28 6.22
CA GLY A 42 -2.47 16.70 6.25
C GLY A 42 -1.48 17.54 5.45
N VAL A 43 -0.86 18.53 6.09
CA VAL A 43 0.11 19.43 5.45
C VAL A 43 1.31 18.67 4.92
N GLY A 44 1.85 17.71 5.67
CA GLY A 44 3.03 16.95 5.24
C GLY A 44 2.81 16.17 3.95
N LEU A 45 1.61 15.61 3.76
CA LEU A 45 1.25 14.95 2.50
C LEU A 45 1.23 15.94 1.33
N LYS A 46 0.69 17.15 1.55
CA LYS A 46 0.64 18.18 0.51
C LYS A 46 2.05 18.63 0.10
N VAL A 47 2.95 18.82 1.07
CA VAL A 47 4.35 19.17 0.81
C VAL A 47 5.03 18.09 -0.01
N LEU A 48 4.87 16.81 0.36
CA LEU A 48 5.44 15.69 -0.37
C LEU A 48 4.93 15.60 -1.81
N LEU A 49 3.62 15.69 -2.03
CA LEU A 49 3.02 15.65 -3.37
C LEU A 49 3.45 16.86 -4.22
N SER A 50 3.57 18.05 -3.61
CA SER A 50 4.11 19.24 -4.28
C SER A 50 5.55 19.01 -4.73
N ALA A 51 6.41 18.48 -3.86
CA ALA A 51 7.80 18.20 -4.18
C ALA A 51 7.94 17.15 -5.29
N LEU A 52 7.08 16.11 -5.31
CA LEU A 52 7.00 15.17 -6.43
C LEU A 52 6.61 15.87 -7.74
N SER A 53 5.59 16.73 -7.69
CA SER A 53 5.11 17.46 -8.86
C SER A 53 6.18 18.39 -9.45
N GLU A 54 7.03 19.00 -8.62
CA GLU A 54 8.19 19.79 -9.07
C GLU A 54 9.20 18.96 -9.87
N THR A 55 9.25 17.65 -9.65
CA THR A 55 10.09 16.71 -10.42
C THR A 55 9.36 16.10 -11.62
N GLY A 56 8.14 16.55 -11.93
CA GLY A 56 7.31 16.02 -13.02
C GLY A 56 6.57 14.72 -12.66
N VAL A 57 6.58 14.30 -11.40
CA VAL A 57 5.89 13.09 -10.93
C VAL A 57 4.58 13.48 -10.26
N VAL A 58 3.45 12.97 -10.76
CA VAL A 58 2.11 13.25 -10.20
C VAL A 58 1.46 11.93 -9.83
N ILE A 59 1.18 11.75 -8.53
CA ILE A 59 0.52 10.55 -7.98
C ILE A 59 -0.60 10.95 -7.03
N LYS A 60 -1.54 10.03 -6.78
CA LYS A 60 -2.57 10.22 -5.74
C LYS A 60 -1.97 9.95 -4.36
N GLY A 61 -2.31 10.78 -3.36
CA GLY A 61 -1.85 10.53 -1.98
C GLY A 61 -2.30 9.18 -1.39
N SER A 62 -3.34 8.57 -1.96
CA SER A 62 -3.85 7.25 -1.58
C SER A 62 -3.17 6.07 -2.28
N SER A 63 -2.10 6.29 -3.05
CA SER A 63 -1.43 5.25 -3.85
C SER A 63 -0.24 4.57 -3.16
N PHE A 64 -0.02 4.89 -1.89
CA PHE A 64 1.01 4.30 -1.04
C PHE A 64 0.60 4.44 0.42
N ASP A 65 1.16 3.59 1.27
CA ASP A 65 0.87 3.54 2.72
C ASP A 65 2.07 3.98 3.56
N ALA A 66 3.29 3.79 3.03
CA ALA A 66 4.53 4.09 3.73
C ALA A 66 5.62 4.63 2.80
N ILE A 67 6.67 5.18 3.39
CA ILE A 67 7.88 5.62 2.71
C ILE A 67 9.06 4.93 3.38
N ALA A 68 9.85 4.22 2.59
CA ALA A 68 11.10 3.61 3.02
C ALA A 68 12.27 4.54 2.68
N PHE A 69 13.21 4.62 3.62
CA PHE A 69 14.50 5.28 3.44
C PHE A 69 15.64 4.27 3.43
N PRO A 70 16.76 4.57 2.74
CA PRO A 70 17.95 3.71 2.79
C PRO A 70 18.61 3.67 4.18
N THR A 71 18.34 4.67 5.02
CA THR A 71 18.87 4.80 6.39
C THR A 71 17.76 5.31 7.31
N SER A 72 17.97 5.28 8.62
CA SER A 72 17.05 5.85 9.62
C SER A 72 17.01 7.38 9.56
N GLU A 73 16.46 7.94 8.48
CA GLU A 73 16.27 9.37 8.30
C GLU A 73 15.00 9.82 9.03
N GLN A 74 15.11 10.83 9.89
CA GLN A 74 13.96 11.55 10.42
C GLN A 74 13.74 12.82 9.59
N ILE A 75 12.68 12.81 8.79
CA ILE A 75 12.34 13.95 7.93
C ILE A 75 11.08 14.63 8.45
N ASP A 76 11.20 15.93 8.70
CA ASP A 76 10.05 16.78 8.91
C ASP A 76 9.34 17.05 7.57
N PHE A 77 8.22 16.37 7.36
CA PHE A 77 7.40 16.52 6.15
C PHE A 77 6.73 17.90 6.02
N THR A 78 6.78 18.76 7.04
CA THR A 78 6.31 20.15 6.94
C THR A 78 7.36 21.09 6.36
N ASN A 79 8.63 20.66 6.34
CA ASN A 79 9.74 21.42 5.78
C ASN A 79 9.96 21.06 4.30
N HIS A 80 9.58 21.99 3.41
CA HIS A 80 9.72 21.84 1.97
C HIS A 80 11.16 21.52 1.52
N VAL A 81 12.16 22.16 2.12
CA VAL A 81 13.56 21.96 1.73
C VAL A 81 14.01 20.56 2.12
N ALA A 82 13.70 20.13 3.35
CA ALA A 82 14.04 18.79 3.83
C ALA A 82 13.41 17.69 2.96
N VAL A 83 12.13 17.83 2.64
CA VAL A 83 11.41 16.88 1.77
C VAL A 83 12.05 16.83 0.38
N ARG A 84 12.33 17.97 -0.24
CA ARG A 84 12.95 18.02 -1.58
C ARG A 84 14.34 17.37 -1.61
N THR A 85 15.16 17.61 -0.59
CA THR A 85 16.50 17.04 -0.49
C THR A 85 16.46 15.51 -0.28
N ALA A 86 15.45 15.00 0.41
CA ALA A 86 15.30 13.57 0.67
C ALA A 86 14.57 12.81 -0.45
N LEU A 87 13.72 13.49 -1.22
CA LEU A 87 12.85 12.89 -2.24
C LEU A 87 13.52 11.90 -3.21
N PRO A 88 14.74 12.14 -3.72
CA PRO A 88 15.39 11.18 -4.63
C PRO A 88 15.68 9.82 -4.00
N ARG A 89 15.78 9.75 -2.67
CA ARG A 89 16.09 8.52 -1.91
C ARG A 89 14.85 7.80 -1.38
N MET A 90 13.68 8.43 -1.47
CA MET A 90 12.42 7.86 -0.97
C MET A 90 11.95 6.71 -1.86
N THR A 91 11.58 5.59 -1.24
CA THR A 91 10.82 4.52 -1.89
C THR A 91 9.41 4.50 -1.31
N PHE A 92 8.41 4.62 -2.16
CA PHE A 92 6.99 4.61 -1.81
C PHE A 92 6.51 3.17 -1.75
N ILE A 93 5.92 2.79 -0.63
CA ILE A 93 5.51 1.41 -0.36
C ILE A 93 4.00 1.35 -0.25
N GLU A 94 3.38 0.53 -1.08
CA GLU A 94 2.00 0.08 -0.93
C GLU A 94 1.98 -1.24 -0.17
N ILE A 95 1.18 -1.36 0.89
CA ILE A 95 1.16 -2.55 1.74
C ILE A 95 -0.11 -3.35 1.46
N LYS A 96 0.03 -4.61 1.05
CA LYS A 96 -1.08 -5.55 0.88
C LYS A 96 -0.97 -6.67 1.89
N THR A 97 -1.96 -6.78 2.76
CA THR A 97 -1.95 -7.76 3.85
C THR A 97 -2.79 -8.99 3.51
N ALA A 98 -2.29 -10.15 3.91
CA ALA A 98 -2.99 -11.42 3.87
C ALA A 98 -3.21 -11.92 5.30
N ASN A 99 -4.40 -12.45 5.54
CA ASN A 99 -4.83 -12.96 6.84
C ASN A 99 -5.27 -14.44 6.78
N GLN A 100 -5.01 -15.12 5.66
CA GLN A 100 -5.55 -16.45 5.41
C GLN A 100 -4.44 -17.50 5.56
N GLU A 101 -4.66 -18.51 6.40
CA GLU A 101 -3.72 -19.63 6.61
C GLU A 101 -3.37 -20.37 5.31
N ARG A 102 -4.28 -20.36 4.33
CA ARG A 102 -4.06 -21.02 3.02
C ARG A 102 -3.06 -20.31 2.11
N VAL A 103 -2.57 -19.13 2.49
CA VAL A 103 -1.56 -18.41 1.69
C VAL A 103 -0.25 -19.17 1.79
N ARG A 104 0.20 -19.67 0.64
CA ARG A 104 1.46 -20.40 0.53
C ARG A 104 2.64 -19.43 0.54
N PRO A 105 3.86 -19.92 0.87
CA PRO A 105 5.08 -19.14 0.72
C PRO A 105 5.20 -18.48 -0.66
N GLY A 106 5.71 -17.25 -0.68
CA GLY A 106 5.77 -16.40 -1.86
C GLY A 106 4.40 -15.90 -2.34
N PHE A 107 3.38 -15.95 -1.48
CA PHE A 107 2.00 -15.52 -1.76
C PHE A 107 1.33 -16.21 -2.97
N THR A 108 1.78 -17.42 -3.30
CA THR A 108 1.26 -18.17 -4.45
C THR A 108 -0.22 -18.50 -4.25
N GLY A 109 -1.06 -18.14 -5.22
CA GLY A 109 -2.49 -18.43 -5.22
C GLY A 109 -3.34 -17.46 -4.38
N PHE A 110 -2.74 -16.41 -3.83
CA PHE A 110 -3.49 -15.31 -3.22
C PHE A 110 -3.87 -14.26 -4.26
N PHE A 111 -5.06 -13.68 -4.12
CA PHE A 111 -5.56 -12.61 -4.97
C PHE A 111 -5.38 -11.28 -4.25
N PHE A 112 -4.61 -10.39 -4.86
CA PHE A 112 -4.48 -9.00 -4.42
C PHE A 112 -5.30 -8.10 -5.34
N ALA A 113 -5.88 -7.04 -4.76
CA ALA A 113 -6.50 -5.98 -5.54
C ALA A 113 -5.46 -4.87 -5.75
N LEU A 114 -5.25 -4.48 -7.00
CA LEU A 114 -4.50 -3.29 -7.38
C LEU A 114 -5.47 -2.22 -7.85
N THR A 115 -5.36 -1.01 -7.32
CA THR A 115 -6.16 0.11 -7.81
C THR A 115 -5.48 0.80 -9.00
N GLU A 116 -6.27 1.49 -9.83
CA GLU A 116 -5.71 2.31 -10.93
C GLU A 116 -4.71 3.35 -10.42
N GLY A 117 -4.94 3.90 -9.21
CA GLY A 117 -4.03 4.85 -8.58
C GLY A 117 -2.68 4.23 -8.23
N GLU A 118 -2.65 2.99 -7.76
CA GLU A 118 -1.42 2.24 -7.47
C GLU A 118 -0.65 1.88 -8.75
N ILE A 119 -1.36 1.48 -9.81
CA ILE A 119 -0.72 1.19 -11.10
C ILE A 119 -0.10 2.47 -11.68
N ALA A 120 -0.86 3.57 -11.71
CA ALA A 120 -0.36 4.85 -12.20
C ALA A 120 0.83 5.39 -11.37
N ALA A 121 0.80 5.20 -10.04
CA ALA A 121 1.92 5.55 -9.18
C ALA A 121 3.15 4.69 -9.48
N SER A 122 2.98 3.39 -9.71
CA SER A 122 4.06 2.49 -10.13
C SER A 122 4.70 2.93 -11.44
N ASP A 123 3.92 3.33 -12.43
CA ASP A 123 4.44 3.80 -13.72
C ASP A 123 5.21 5.13 -13.58
N ALA A 124 4.70 6.05 -12.76
CA ALA A 124 5.29 7.36 -12.55
C ALA A 124 6.58 7.31 -11.70
N LEU A 125 6.60 6.47 -10.66
CA LEU A 125 7.73 6.35 -9.73
C LEU A 125 8.75 5.27 -10.11
N LYS A 126 8.37 4.31 -10.95
CA LYS A 126 9.20 3.18 -11.40
C LYS A 126 9.77 2.40 -10.20
N GLU A 127 11.09 2.21 -10.15
CA GLU A 127 11.78 1.49 -9.06
C GLU A 127 11.55 2.10 -7.67
N ARG A 128 11.16 3.38 -7.59
CA ARG A 128 10.83 4.04 -6.31
C ARG A 128 9.42 3.71 -5.83
N HIS A 129 8.65 2.86 -6.51
CA HIS A 129 7.40 2.33 -6.01
C HIS A 129 7.52 0.82 -5.84
N ARG A 130 7.23 0.33 -4.63
CA ARG A 130 7.27 -1.09 -4.30
C ARG A 130 5.97 -1.49 -3.61
N VAL A 131 5.60 -2.75 -3.78
CA VAL A 131 4.46 -3.38 -3.13
C VAL A 131 5.00 -4.36 -2.10
N ALA A 132 4.59 -4.18 -0.85
CA ALA A 132 4.91 -5.05 0.26
C ALA A 132 3.74 -6.01 0.50
N LEU A 133 3.93 -7.28 0.19
CA LEU A 133 2.96 -8.33 0.51
C LEU A 133 3.31 -8.86 1.89
N TYR A 134 2.42 -8.71 2.86
CA TYR A 134 2.64 -9.14 4.24
C TYR A 134 1.60 -10.14 4.69
N ASN A 135 2.01 -11.27 5.25
CA ASN A 135 1.12 -12.28 5.78
C ASN A 135 1.08 -12.18 7.30
N ASN A 136 -0.03 -11.70 7.85
CA ASN A 136 -0.21 -11.52 9.28
C ASN A 136 -0.18 -12.83 10.08
N VAL A 137 -0.39 -13.98 9.42
CA VAL A 137 -0.38 -15.30 10.08
C VAL A 137 1.03 -15.88 10.15
N SER A 138 1.79 -15.83 9.06
CA SER A 138 3.14 -16.40 9.00
C SER A 138 4.25 -15.39 9.32
N GLY A 139 3.94 -14.09 9.33
CA GLY A 139 4.94 -13.00 9.39
C GLY A 139 5.75 -12.85 8.09
N GLU A 140 5.40 -13.58 7.03
CA GLU A 140 6.15 -13.51 5.77
C GLU A 140 5.94 -12.16 5.10
N LEU A 141 7.05 -11.52 4.73
CA LEU A 141 7.08 -10.31 3.93
C LEU A 141 7.73 -10.59 2.57
N LEU A 142 7.05 -10.21 1.49
CA LEU A 142 7.61 -10.21 0.15
C LEU A 142 7.53 -8.80 -0.44
N LEU A 143 8.70 -8.18 -0.63
CA LEU A 143 8.80 -6.93 -1.38
C LEU A 143 8.88 -7.22 -2.88
N THR A 144 8.00 -6.61 -3.65
CA THR A 144 7.85 -6.80 -5.09
C THR A 144 7.47 -5.47 -5.76
N SER A 145 7.23 -5.50 -7.06
CA SER A 145 6.70 -4.39 -7.85
C SER A 145 5.42 -4.79 -8.60
N VAL A 146 4.67 -3.81 -9.11
CA VAL A 146 3.50 -4.06 -9.96
C VAL A 146 3.89 -4.87 -11.21
N PRO A 147 4.95 -4.54 -11.96
CA PRO A 147 5.40 -5.36 -13.10
C PRO A 147 5.70 -6.82 -12.73
N GLU A 148 6.36 -7.07 -11.59
CA GLU A 148 6.67 -8.43 -11.13
C GLU A 148 5.41 -9.20 -10.72
N ILE A 149 4.43 -8.53 -10.09
CA ILE A 149 3.13 -9.13 -9.78
C ILE A 149 2.41 -9.52 -11.07
N LEU A 150 2.32 -8.61 -12.04
CA LEU A 150 1.67 -8.86 -13.33
C LEU A 150 2.35 -10.00 -14.09
N ALA A 151 3.68 -10.05 -14.11
CA ALA A 151 4.45 -11.11 -14.78
C ALA A 151 4.21 -12.51 -14.17
N ARG A 152 3.89 -12.60 -12.89
CA ARG A 152 3.58 -13.86 -12.17
C ARG A 152 2.09 -14.19 -12.16
N THR A 153 1.24 -13.31 -12.64
CA THR A 153 -0.22 -13.42 -12.52
C THR A 153 -0.74 -14.51 -13.46
N LYS A 154 -1.40 -15.53 -12.90
CA LYS A 154 -2.05 -16.61 -13.67
C LYS A 154 -3.46 -16.26 -14.17
N SER A 155 -4.11 -15.30 -13.51
CA SER A 155 -5.47 -14.85 -13.83
C SER A 155 -5.64 -13.41 -13.34
N MET A 156 -6.15 -12.55 -14.21
CA MET A 156 -6.41 -11.14 -13.93
C MET A 156 -7.89 -10.83 -14.18
N ASN A 157 -8.55 -10.23 -13.20
CA ASN A 157 -9.94 -9.81 -13.30
C ASN A 157 -10.03 -8.31 -13.03
N TRP A 158 -10.68 -7.57 -13.94
CA TRP A 158 -10.99 -6.17 -13.73
C TRP A 158 -12.22 -6.02 -12.85
N GLN A 159 -12.12 -5.24 -11.77
CA GLN A 159 -13.23 -4.96 -10.87
C GLN A 159 -13.47 -3.46 -10.78
N LEU A 160 -14.72 -3.04 -11.01
CA LEU A 160 -15.19 -1.68 -10.73
C LEU A 160 -15.97 -1.69 -9.42
N SER A 161 -15.59 -0.82 -8.48
CA SER A 161 -16.31 -0.62 -7.22
C SER A 161 -16.96 0.76 -7.21
N VAL A 162 -18.25 0.83 -6.88
CA VAL A 162 -19.04 2.07 -6.86
C VAL A 162 -19.63 2.28 -5.47
N GLN A 163 -19.55 3.50 -4.96
CA GLN A 163 -20.23 3.94 -3.73
C GLN A 163 -21.22 5.05 -4.12
N LEU A 164 -22.51 4.85 -3.77
CA LEU A 164 -23.59 5.81 -3.99
C LEU A 164 -23.85 6.63 -2.73
#